data_AF-A0A9Q0HPN3-F1
#
_entry.id   AF-A0A9Q0HPN3-F1
#
_cell.length_a   1.000
_cell.length_b   1.000
_cell.length_c   1.000
_cell.angle_alpha   90.00
_cell.angle_beta   90.00
_cell.angle_gamma   90.00
#
_symmetry.space_group_name_H-M   'P 1'
#
loop_
_entity.id
_entity.type
_entity.pdbx_description
1 polymer ?
#
loop_
_entity_poly.entity_id
_entity_poly.type
_entity_poly.pdbx_seq_one_letter_code
_entity_poly.pdbx_strand_id
1 'polypeptide(L)'
;MAPKQDEETLESLLEASKTPEGRSRLAASGAVATTLRHISVSSPLTLPYLRLLRNLCAGEISSQDSFIDLSGSDTLASILLPSAVSVEVLRAGIQVLGNVVLAGEVHRAAVWVRFFPDGFLCLARVREREVCDPLCMVIDTCCSGVGGRRRLEELCGTDSGLRILQEIIKTALKAGYQEEWLEWLLFKACVEEQRFLSFFLTLSSSEDSNTNLDISLTDIFKPELLNTQHAFLLDILSKCLTERPKEVTVSGKFALEILEILKMIYNIVDFTTQVNTAIPTGSPAIDLFGYSLLILRDICAWEDASPTETDKDSLVNLLLDEGLLDFVLSRLEELEPPAIVRKSMVTEDNSSPVELEKRVCPYKGYRRDLVSVIGNLLHRRKRVQDKVREKQAILLLLQQCVVDEENPYLREWGLLAVRNLLEGNEDNQKELAELELKEPITPPEISGLGLKVEVDEATRRAKLVNISG
;
A
#
# COMPACT_ATOMS: atom_id res chain seq x y z
N MET A 1 -24.74 -9.95 49.33
CA MET A 1 -23.75 -8.98 49.84
C MET A 1 -22.36 -9.19 49.26
N ALA A 2 -21.94 -10.42 48.93
CA ALA A 2 -20.64 -10.70 48.29
C ALA A 2 -20.32 -9.96 46.96
N PRO A 3 -21.23 -9.85 45.96
CA PRO A 3 -20.85 -9.33 44.64
C PRO A 3 -20.44 -7.84 44.62
N LYS A 4 -20.99 -7.02 45.53
CA LYS A 4 -20.62 -5.59 45.62
C LYS A 4 -19.23 -5.37 46.19
N GLN A 5 -18.79 -6.22 47.11
CA GLN A 5 -17.46 -6.11 47.72
C GLN A 5 -16.37 -6.55 46.75
N ASP A 6 -16.66 -7.53 45.89
CA ASP A 6 -15.77 -7.96 44.81
C ASP A 6 -15.62 -6.87 43.74
N GLU A 7 -16.71 -6.17 43.40
CA GLU A 7 -16.68 -5.02 42.48
C GLU A 7 -15.83 -3.86 43.01
N GLU A 8 -16.04 -3.43 44.25
CA GLU A 8 -15.28 -2.32 44.88
C GLU A 8 -13.78 -2.64 45.01
N THR A 9 -13.47 -3.92 45.32
CA THR A 9 -12.09 -4.40 45.36
C THR A 9 -11.46 -4.36 43.97
N LEU A 10 -12.17 -4.80 42.94
CA LEU A 10 -11.68 -4.80 41.57
C LEU A 10 -11.47 -3.39 41.02
N GLU A 11 -12.35 -2.44 41.33
CA GLU A 11 -12.18 -1.03 40.99
C GLU A 11 -10.90 -0.45 41.63
N SER A 12 -10.65 -0.76 42.90
CA SER A 12 -9.45 -0.33 43.60
C SER A 12 -8.17 -0.89 42.96
N LEU A 13 -8.19 -2.16 42.55
CA LEU A 13 -7.08 -2.81 41.82
C LEU A 13 -6.88 -2.18 40.44
N LEU A 14 -7.96 -1.88 39.72
CA LEU A 14 -7.91 -1.21 38.42
C LEU A 14 -7.27 0.17 38.53
N GLU A 15 -7.66 0.99 39.51
CA GLU A 15 -7.05 2.30 39.76
C GLU A 15 -5.56 2.16 40.10
N ALA A 16 -5.20 1.24 40.99
CA ALA A 16 -3.80 0.99 41.34
C ALA A 16 -2.96 0.55 40.13
N SER A 17 -3.51 -0.26 39.22
CA SER A 17 -2.79 -0.79 38.05
C SER A 17 -2.47 0.25 36.97
N LYS A 18 -3.00 1.49 37.06
CA LYS A 18 -2.77 2.54 36.05
C LYS A 18 -1.34 3.07 36.07
N THR A 19 -0.64 3.05 37.20
CA THR A 19 0.73 3.57 37.31
C THR A 19 1.78 2.45 37.31
N PRO A 20 3.01 2.69 36.81
CA PRO A 20 4.08 1.70 36.86
C PRO A 20 4.35 1.16 38.27
N GLU A 21 4.37 2.03 39.29
CA GLU A 21 4.63 1.65 40.69
C GLU A 21 3.50 0.78 41.25
N GLY A 22 2.26 1.09 40.86
CA GLY A 22 1.10 0.28 41.24
C GLY A 22 1.14 -1.10 40.60
N ARG A 23 1.51 -1.20 39.32
CA ARG A 23 1.71 -2.50 38.64
C ARG A 23 2.77 -3.34 39.32
N SER A 24 3.93 -2.76 39.63
CA SER A 24 5.02 -3.48 40.30
C SER A 24 4.62 -4.01 41.68
N ARG A 25 3.88 -3.21 42.47
CA ARG A 25 3.33 -3.66 43.77
C ARG A 25 2.32 -4.80 43.61
N LEU A 26 1.42 -4.71 42.63
CA LEU A 26 0.42 -5.74 42.36
C LEU A 26 1.05 -7.04 41.82
N ALA A 27 2.11 -6.92 41.02
CA ALA A 27 2.90 -8.05 40.55
C ALA A 27 3.50 -8.82 41.74
N ALA A 28 4.13 -8.10 42.68
CA ALA A 28 4.70 -8.68 43.89
C ALA A 28 3.65 -9.35 44.80
N SER A 29 2.38 -8.92 44.75
CA SER A 29 1.29 -9.54 45.51
C SER A 29 0.63 -10.73 44.80
N GLY A 30 1.14 -11.16 43.65
CA GLY A 30 0.56 -12.27 42.88
C GLY A 30 -0.79 -11.93 42.22
N ALA A 31 -1.02 -10.65 41.89
CA ALA A 31 -2.31 -10.20 41.35
C ALA A 31 -2.69 -10.89 40.01
N VAL A 32 -1.70 -11.29 39.19
CA VAL A 32 -1.93 -12.03 37.94
C VAL A 32 -2.61 -13.37 38.24
N ALA A 33 -2.09 -14.14 39.20
CA ALA A 33 -2.66 -15.44 39.57
C ALA A 33 -4.09 -15.32 40.10
N THR A 34 -4.33 -14.33 40.95
CA THR A 34 -5.68 -14.05 41.48
C THR A 34 -6.63 -13.65 40.35
N THR A 35 -6.19 -12.75 39.45
CA THR A 35 -6.99 -12.28 38.33
C THR A 35 -7.37 -13.43 37.38
N LEU A 36 -6.41 -14.26 36.98
CA LEU A 36 -6.65 -15.40 36.08
C LEU A 36 -7.67 -16.39 36.64
N ARG A 37 -7.68 -16.64 37.96
CA ARG A 37 -8.65 -17.54 38.61
C ARG A 37 -10.09 -17.01 38.61
N HIS A 38 -10.26 -15.69 38.55
CA HIS A 38 -11.58 -15.05 38.61
C HIS A 38 -12.18 -14.76 37.23
N ILE A 39 -11.38 -14.79 36.16
CA ILE A 39 -11.93 -14.61 34.82
C ILE A 39 -12.69 -15.87 34.40
N SER A 40 -13.94 -15.70 33.95
CA SER A 40 -14.79 -16.79 33.49
C SER A 40 -15.76 -16.29 32.43
N VAL A 41 -15.97 -17.06 31.36
CA VAL A 41 -16.81 -16.67 30.20
C VAL A 41 -18.20 -16.16 30.62
N SER A 42 -18.78 -16.72 31.67
CA SER A 42 -20.14 -16.41 32.13
C SER A 42 -20.23 -15.29 33.17
N SER A 43 -19.11 -14.66 33.54
CA SER A 43 -19.09 -13.62 34.58
C SER A 43 -19.30 -12.22 33.99
N PRO A 44 -20.17 -11.38 34.59
CA PRO A 44 -20.29 -9.97 34.20
C PRO A 44 -19.00 -9.17 34.50
N LEU A 45 -18.13 -9.69 35.38
CA LEU A 45 -16.86 -9.05 35.75
C LEU A 45 -15.71 -9.40 34.80
N THR A 46 -15.94 -10.21 33.77
CA THR A 46 -14.90 -10.64 32.83
C THR A 46 -14.20 -9.46 32.15
N LEU A 47 -14.96 -8.48 31.67
CA LEU A 47 -14.38 -7.30 31.04
C LEU A 47 -13.50 -6.48 32.02
N PRO A 48 -13.98 -6.12 33.23
CA PRO A 48 -13.15 -5.52 34.27
C PRO A 48 -11.87 -6.31 34.60
N TYR A 49 -11.95 -7.64 34.76
CA TYR A 49 -10.77 -8.46 35.03
C TYR A 49 -9.79 -8.52 33.85
N LEU A 50 -10.27 -8.58 32.62
CA LEU A 50 -9.40 -8.50 31.43
C LEU A 50 -8.71 -7.13 31.34
N ARG A 51 -9.40 -6.03 31.68
CA ARG A 51 -8.79 -4.70 31.76
C ARG A 51 -7.71 -4.63 32.83
N LEU A 52 -7.95 -5.23 34.00
CA LEU A 52 -6.95 -5.33 35.06
C LEU A 52 -5.75 -6.14 34.57
N LEU A 53 -5.98 -7.33 34.00
CA LEU A 53 -4.92 -8.19 33.50
C LEU A 53 -4.08 -7.52 32.40
N ARG A 54 -4.74 -6.79 31.50
CA ARG A 54 -4.07 -5.99 30.47
C ARG A 54 -3.15 -4.96 31.11
N ASN A 55 -3.64 -4.23 32.12
CA ASN A 55 -2.82 -3.27 32.83
C ASN A 55 -1.65 -3.96 33.53
N LEU A 56 -1.88 -5.07 34.25
CA LEU A 56 -0.82 -5.82 34.93
C LEU A 56 0.29 -6.28 33.97
N CYS A 57 -0.06 -6.66 32.74
CA CYS A 57 0.92 -7.09 31.74
C CYS A 57 1.58 -5.91 30.98
N ALA A 58 1.24 -4.65 31.28
CA ALA A 58 1.75 -3.48 30.56
C ALA A 58 3.17 -3.09 31.00
N GLY A 59 4.17 -3.72 30.36
CA GLY A 59 5.59 -3.40 30.56
C GLY A 59 6.17 -3.85 31.90
N GLU A 60 5.49 -4.76 32.60
CA GLU A 60 5.94 -5.35 33.86
C GLU A 60 6.32 -6.81 33.63
N ILE A 61 7.62 -7.08 33.47
CA ILE A 61 8.15 -8.38 33.04
C ILE A 61 7.77 -9.51 34.00
N SER A 62 7.76 -9.24 35.31
CA SER A 62 7.38 -10.23 36.33
C SER A 62 5.93 -10.68 36.20
N SER A 63 5.03 -9.77 35.81
CA SER A 63 3.62 -10.08 35.54
C SER A 63 3.45 -10.84 34.23
N GLN A 64 4.22 -10.48 33.20
CA GLN A 64 4.19 -11.14 31.89
C GLN A 64 4.72 -12.58 32.00
N ASP A 65 5.83 -12.79 32.72
CA ASP A 65 6.39 -14.12 33.01
C ASP A 65 5.36 -14.95 33.80
N SER A 66 4.81 -14.38 34.88
CA SER A 66 3.79 -15.05 35.70
C SER A 66 2.54 -15.41 34.90
N PHE A 67 2.15 -14.61 33.91
CA PHE A 67 1.01 -14.91 33.04
C PHE A 67 1.29 -16.17 32.20
N ILE A 68 2.50 -16.33 31.67
CA ILE A 68 2.88 -17.52 30.90
C ILE A 68 2.98 -18.75 31.81
N ASP A 69 3.64 -18.63 32.96
CA ASP A 69 3.83 -19.72 33.92
C ASP A 69 2.50 -20.30 34.43
N LEU A 70 1.44 -19.49 34.44
CA LEU A 70 0.09 -19.86 34.88
C LEU A 70 -0.84 -20.24 33.73
N SER A 71 -0.30 -20.54 32.54
CA SER A 71 -1.08 -20.90 31.34
C SER A 71 -2.12 -19.83 30.97
N GLY A 72 -1.76 -18.55 31.13
CA GLY A 72 -2.66 -17.42 30.86
C GLY A 72 -3.17 -17.41 29.42
N SER A 73 -2.35 -17.85 28.45
CA SER A 73 -2.75 -18.01 27.05
C SER A 73 -3.92 -18.99 26.89
N ASP A 74 -3.91 -20.11 27.63
CA ASP A 74 -5.02 -21.08 27.62
C ASP A 74 -6.28 -20.53 28.27
N THR A 75 -6.11 -19.78 29.35
CA THR A 75 -7.23 -19.10 30.02
C THR A 75 -7.87 -18.09 29.06
N LEU A 76 -7.08 -17.22 28.41
CA LEU A 76 -7.59 -16.27 27.43
C LEU A 76 -8.27 -16.98 26.25
N ALA A 77 -7.68 -18.04 25.71
CA ALA A 77 -8.31 -18.78 24.63
C ALA A 77 -9.67 -19.38 25.05
N SER A 78 -9.82 -19.85 26.30
CA SER A 78 -11.11 -20.33 26.83
C SER A 78 -12.18 -19.24 26.91
N ILE A 79 -11.79 -17.97 26.94
CA ILE A 79 -12.67 -16.79 27.01
C ILE A 79 -12.96 -16.21 25.62
N LEU A 80 -11.97 -16.20 24.74
CA LEU A 80 -12.02 -15.48 23.47
C LEU A 80 -12.52 -16.32 22.31
N LEU A 81 -12.35 -17.64 22.35
CA LEU A 81 -12.72 -18.55 21.26
C LEU A 81 -14.16 -19.12 21.30
N PRO A 82 -14.91 -19.11 22.43
CA PRO A 82 -16.33 -19.44 22.40
C PRO A 82 -17.13 -18.52 21.47
N SER A 83 -18.27 -19.01 20.97
CA SER A 83 -19.20 -18.17 20.20
C SER A 83 -19.91 -17.14 21.10
N ALA A 84 -20.37 -16.04 20.49
CA ALA A 84 -21.17 -14.98 21.13
C ALA A 84 -20.45 -14.17 22.25
N VAL A 85 -19.13 -14.04 22.16
CA VAL A 85 -18.35 -13.12 23.01
C VAL A 85 -18.51 -11.68 22.52
N SER A 86 -18.67 -10.72 23.43
CA SER A 86 -18.84 -9.31 23.06
C SER A 86 -17.54 -8.72 22.50
N VAL A 87 -17.67 -7.73 21.60
CA VAL A 87 -16.54 -7.02 20.97
C VAL A 87 -15.60 -6.41 22.02
N GLU A 88 -16.14 -5.88 23.11
CA GLU A 88 -15.36 -5.28 24.20
C GLU A 88 -14.51 -6.31 24.94
N VAL A 89 -15.05 -7.51 25.16
CA VAL A 89 -14.32 -8.62 25.79
C VAL A 89 -13.23 -9.14 24.86
N LEU A 90 -13.55 -9.32 23.58
CA LEU A 90 -12.57 -9.72 22.57
C LEU A 90 -11.42 -8.72 22.49
N ARG A 91 -11.73 -7.44 22.31
CA ARG A 91 -10.74 -6.36 22.29
C ARG A 91 -9.89 -6.36 23.55
N ALA A 92 -10.50 -6.40 24.73
CA ALA A 92 -9.76 -6.37 26.00
C ALA A 92 -8.81 -7.56 26.13
N GLY A 93 -9.25 -8.78 25.77
CA GLY A 93 -8.42 -9.97 25.83
C GLY A 93 -7.27 -9.96 24.80
N ILE A 94 -7.51 -9.50 23.57
CA ILE A 94 -6.43 -9.34 22.58
C ILE A 94 -5.43 -8.28 23.04
N GLN A 95 -5.88 -7.20 23.68
CA GLN A 95 -4.97 -6.22 24.27
C GLN A 95 -4.11 -6.81 25.41
N VAL A 96 -4.62 -7.79 26.18
CA VAL A 96 -3.76 -8.55 27.12
C VAL A 96 -2.67 -9.28 26.35
N LEU A 97 -3.03 -10.03 25.30
CA LEU A 97 -2.06 -10.73 24.45
C LEU A 97 -1.02 -9.76 23.88
N GLY A 98 -1.46 -8.60 23.38
CA GLY A 98 -0.61 -7.53 22.87
C GLY A 98 0.46 -7.08 23.85
N ASN A 99 0.05 -6.84 25.10
CA ASN A 99 1.00 -6.49 26.15
C ASN A 99 1.94 -7.65 26.50
N VAL A 100 1.46 -8.89 26.47
CA VAL A 100 2.29 -10.09 26.76
C VAL A 100 3.35 -10.32 25.68
N VAL A 101 3.00 -10.24 24.39
CA VAL A 101 3.94 -10.52 23.28
C VAL A 101 5.08 -9.50 23.16
N LEU A 102 4.91 -8.31 23.75
CA LEU A 102 5.96 -7.28 23.83
C LEU A 102 7.10 -7.66 24.79
N ALA A 103 6.89 -8.59 25.72
CA ALA A 103 7.87 -8.97 26.74
C ALA A 103 9.11 -9.70 26.20
N GLY A 104 8.97 -10.43 25.09
CA GLY A 104 10.08 -11.14 24.45
C GLY A 104 9.69 -12.47 23.81
N GLU A 105 10.68 -13.21 23.34
CA GLU A 105 10.47 -14.39 22.49
C GLU A 105 9.68 -15.51 23.18
N VAL A 106 9.96 -15.79 24.46
CA VAL A 106 9.24 -16.83 25.21
C VAL A 106 7.72 -16.55 25.21
N HIS A 107 7.34 -15.29 25.36
CA HIS A 107 5.95 -14.85 25.39
C HIS A 107 5.30 -14.90 24.00
N ARG A 108 6.01 -14.44 22.96
CA ARG A 108 5.57 -14.55 21.56
C ARG A 108 5.34 -16.00 21.17
N ALA A 109 6.28 -16.89 21.52
CA ALA A 109 6.17 -18.31 21.24
C ALA A 109 4.99 -18.94 21.97
N ALA A 110 4.77 -18.63 23.24
CA ALA A 110 3.66 -19.17 24.02
C ALA A 110 2.28 -18.72 23.50
N VAL A 111 2.14 -17.44 23.11
CA VAL A 111 0.91 -16.94 22.48
C VAL A 111 0.71 -17.59 21.10
N TRP A 112 1.76 -17.66 20.28
CA TRP A 112 1.68 -18.26 18.95
C TRP A 112 1.28 -19.72 18.98
N VAL A 113 1.94 -20.55 19.79
CA VAL A 113 1.63 -21.99 19.94
C VAL A 113 0.17 -22.19 20.36
N ARG A 114 -0.39 -21.27 21.15
CA ARG A 114 -1.76 -21.41 21.62
C ARG A 114 -2.81 -20.97 20.61
N PHE A 115 -2.56 -19.88 19.89
CA PHE A 115 -3.57 -19.26 19.04
C PHE A 115 -3.42 -19.58 17.55
N PHE A 116 -2.22 -19.93 17.07
CA PHE A 116 -2.02 -20.27 15.66
C PHE A 116 -2.36 -21.75 15.38
N PRO A 117 -3.08 -22.07 14.28
CA PRO A 117 -3.80 -21.14 13.42
C PRO A 117 -5.23 -20.83 13.90
N ASP A 118 -5.91 -21.79 14.53
CA ASP A 118 -7.37 -21.76 14.69
C ASP A 118 -7.88 -20.60 15.55
N GLY A 119 -7.14 -20.25 16.60
CA GLY A 119 -7.49 -19.14 17.48
C GLY A 119 -7.43 -17.80 16.76
N PHE A 120 -6.35 -17.54 16.03
CA PHE A 120 -6.22 -16.33 15.23
C PHE A 120 -7.23 -16.29 14.09
N LEU A 121 -7.52 -17.41 13.44
CA LEU A 121 -8.55 -17.48 12.40
C LEU A 121 -9.95 -17.18 12.95
N CYS A 122 -10.27 -17.71 14.14
CA CYS A 122 -11.53 -17.41 14.83
C CYS A 122 -11.66 -15.91 15.11
N LEU A 123 -10.60 -15.26 15.61
CA LEU A 123 -10.60 -13.83 15.89
C LEU A 123 -10.65 -12.97 14.62
N ALA A 124 -9.93 -13.36 13.55
CA ALA A 124 -9.91 -12.64 12.27
C ALA A 124 -11.27 -12.65 11.55
N ARG A 125 -12.13 -13.64 11.84
CA ARG A 125 -13.51 -13.73 11.33
C ARG A 125 -14.47 -12.71 11.93
N VAL A 126 -14.07 -12.02 13.01
CA VAL A 126 -14.88 -10.98 13.63
C VAL A 126 -14.77 -9.69 12.80
N ARG A 127 -15.87 -9.28 12.18
CA ARG A 127 -15.93 -8.15 11.22
C ARG A 127 -15.98 -6.77 11.89
N GLU A 128 -15.18 -6.57 12.93
CA GLU A 128 -15.11 -5.34 13.73
C GLU A 128 -13.67 -4.85 13.82
N ARG A 129 -13.43 -3.60 13.46
CA ARG A 129 -12.08 -3.00 13.48
C ARG A 129 -11.46 -2.98 14.88
N GLU A 130 -12.29 -2.84 15.92
CA GLU A 130 -11.90 -2.83 17.33
C GLU A 130 -11.26 -4.17 17.79
N VAL A 131 -11.50 -5.24 17.03
CA VAL A 131 -10.88 -6.56 17.20
C VAL A 131 -9.72 -6.75 16.22
N CYS A 132 -9.91 -6.33 14.96
CA CYS A 132 -8.93 -6.49 13.88
C CYS A 132 -7.61 -5.75 14.15
N ASP A 133 -7.67 -4.48 14.55
CA ASP A 133 -6.49 -3.65 14.77
C ASP A 133 -5.54 -4.24 15.84
N PRO A 134 -6.00 -4.54 17.08
CA PRO A 134 -5.13 -5.16 18.08
C PRO A 134 -4.73 -6.59 17.70
N LEU A 135 -5.52 -7.31 16.89
CA LEU A 135 -5.14 -8.63 16.39
C LEU A 135 -3.96 -8.53 15.42
N CYS A 136 -3.98 -7.56 14.51
CA CYS A 136 -2.86 -7.28 13.60
C CYS A 136 -1.59 -6.97 14.39
N MET A 137 -1.68 -6.15 15.44
CA MET A 137 -0.54 -5.85 16.32
C MET A 137 0.05 -7.10 16.98
N VAL A 138 -0.79 -7.98 17.52
CA VAL A 138 -0.35 -9.23 18.16
C VAL A 138 0.38 -10.13 17.17
N ILE A 139 -0.22 -10.35 15.98
CA ILE A 139 0.35 -11.21 14.95
C ILE A 139 1.67 -10.62 14.44
N ASP A 140 1.70 -9.32 14.12
CA ASP A 140 2.90 -8.63 13.66
C ASP A 140 4.04 -8.71 14.68
N THR A 141 3.72 -8.46 15.96
CA THR A 141 4.70 -8.52 17.05
C THR A 141 5.23 -9.95 17.22
N CYS A 142 4.39 -10.97 17.09
CA CYS A 142 4.83 -12.36 17.10
C CYS A 142 5.77 -12.67 15.93
N CYS A 143 5.45 -12.18 14.73
CA CYS A 143 6.28 -12.37 13.53
C CYS A 143 7.58 -11.54 13.54
N SER A 144 7.81 -10.72 14.56
CA SER A 144 8.97 -9.83 14.65
C SER A 144 10.06 -10.36 15.60
N GLY A 145 11.30 -9.93 15.38
CA GLY A 145 12.45 -10.25 16.23
C GLY A 145 12.91 -11.71 16.16
N VAL A 146 13.60 -12.17 17.22
CA VAL A 146 14.09 -13.56 17.33
C VAL A 146 12.92 -14.52 17.23
N GLY A 147 13.04 -15.59 16.42
CA GLY A 147 11.96 -16.57 16.21
C GLY A 147 10.80 -16.09 15.32
N GLY A 148 10.71 -14.78 15.05
CA GLY A 148 9.64 -14.18 14.25
C GLY A 148 9.58 -14.69 12.81
N ARG A 149 10.74 -14.84 12.15
CA ARG A 149 10.83 -15.36 10.77
C ARG A 149 10.13 -16.71 10.59
N ARG A 150 10.34 -17.67 11.51
CA ARG A 150 9.67 -18.97 11.46
C ARG A 150 8.15 -18.84 11.53
N ARG A 151 7.65 -17.95 12.39
CA ARG A 151 6.20 -17.70 12.52
C ARG A 151 5.63 -16.98 11.30
N LEU A 152 6.41 -16.09 10.70
CA LEU A 152 6.05 -15.44 9.44
C LEU A 152 6.00 -16.46 8.28
N GLU A 153 6.96 -17.37 8.20
CA GLU A 153 6.94 -18.51 7.28
C GLU A 153 5.72 -19.41 7.51
N GLU A 154 5.33 -19.69 8.76
CA GLU A 154 4.11 -20.45 9.07
C GLU A 154 2.84 -19.68 8.63
N LEU A 155 2.77 -18.38 8.88
CA LEU A 155 1.65 -17.51 8.51
C LEU A 155 1.49 -17.40 6.99
N CYS A 156 2.59 -17.28 6.24
CA CYS A 156 2.54 -17.08 4.78
C CYS A 156 2.72 -18.38 3.98
N GLY A 157 3.11 -19.46 4.67
CA GLY A 157 3.45 -20.77 4.09
C GLY A 157 2.33 -21.81 4.17
N THR A 158 1.28 -21.54 4.95
CA THR A 158 0.18 -22.49 5.18
C THR A 158 -1.16 -21.91 4.71
N ASP A 159 -2.05 -22.77 4.19
CA ASP A 159 -3.40 -22.35 3.79
C ASP A 159 -4.19 -21.74 4.97
N SER A 160 -3.96 -22.24 6.18
CA SER A 160 -4.57 -21.69 7.39
C SER A 160 -4.06 -20.28 7.72
N GLY A 161 -2.76 -20.04 7.53
CA GLY A 161 -2.16 -18.72 7.74
C GLY A 161 -2.61 -17.69 6.70
N LEU A 162 -2.66 -18.08 5.42
CA LEU A 162 -3.17 -17.22 4.34
C LEU A 162 -4.65 -16.88 4.53
N ARG A 163 -5.46 -17.82 5.05
CA ARG A 163 -6.86 -17.54 5.45
C ARG A 163 -6.94 -16.49 6.56
N ILE A 164 -6.05 -16.49 7.55
CA ILE A 164 -6.03 -15.44 8.59
C ILE A 164 -5.83 -14.06 7.95
N LEU A 165 -4.85 -13.93 7.07
CA LEU A 165 -4.58 -12.67 6.36
C LEU A 165 -5.74 -12.24 5.46
N GLN A 166 -6.38 -13.18 4.77
CA GLN A 166 -7.57 -12.92 3.95
C GLN A 166 -8.74 -12.39 4.80
N GLU A 167 -8.99 -13.01 5.95
CA GLU A 167 -10.05 -12.61 6.88
C GLU A 167 -9.79 -11.21 7.48
N ILE A 168 -8.52 -10.88 7.75
CA ILE A 168 -8.08 -9.55 8.15
C ILE A 168 -8.38 -8.52 7.05
N ILE A 169 -8.03 -8.80 5.78
CA ILE A 169 -8.34 -7.92 4.64
C ILE A 169 -9.85 -7.72 4.49
N LYS A 170 -10.65 -8.79 4.57
CA LYS A 170 -12.12 -8.69 4.51
C LYS A 170 -12.69 -7.78 5.59
N THR A 171 -12.15 -7.88 6.81
CA THR A 171 -12.57 -7.02 7.93
C THR A 171 -12.18 -5.57 7.69
N ALA A 172 -10.93 -5.32 7.29
CA ALA A 172 -10.42 -3.97 7.02
C ALA A 172 -11.17 -3.28 5.86
N LEU A 173 -11.51 -4.02 4.79
CA LEU A 173 -12.33 -3.52 3.69
C LEU A 173 -13.73 -3.10 4.13
N LYS A 174 -14.34 -3.86 5.06
CA LYS A 174 -15.72 -3.63 5.49
C LYS A 174 -15.83 -2.56 6.59
N ALA A 175 -14.94 -2.60 7.58
CA ALA A 175 -15.01 -1.79 8.79
C ALA A 175 -13.97 -0.66 8.84
N GLY A 176 -13.03 -0.62 7.89
CA GLY A 176 -11.83 0.20 7.97
C GLY A 176 -10.82 -0.33 8.98
N TYR A 177 -9.72 0.39 9.13
CA TYR A 177 -8.69 0.20 10.16
C TYR A 177 -8.25 1.59 10.66
N GLN A 178 -7.73 1.68 11.88
CA GLN A 178 -7.22 2.94 12.45
C GLN A 178 -5.73 2.88 12.77
N GLU A 179 -5.23 1.71 13.15
CA GLU A 179 -3.83 1.52 13.51
C GLU A 179 -3.00 1.00 12.32
N GLU A 180 -1.74 1.43 12.22
CA GLU A 180 -0.84 1.08 11.11
C GLU A 180 -0.39 -0.40 11.11
N TRP A 181 -0.74 -1.18 12.14
CA TRP A 181 -0.32 -2.58 12.27
C TRP A 181 -0.77 -3.46 11.12
N LEU A 182 -1.94 -3.18 10.53
CA LEU A 182 -2.40 -3.87 9.32
C LEU A 182 -1.40 -3.68 8.18
N GLU A 183 -0.95 -2.44 7.97
CA GLU A 183 -0.02 -2.08 6.91
C GLU A 183 1.31 -2.80 7.08
N TRP A 184 1.87 -2.76 8.31
CA TRP A 184 3.11 -3.46 8.65
C TRP A 184 3.01 -4.96 8.47
N LEU A 185 1.91 -5.57 8.91
CA LEU A 185 1.69 -7.01 8.80
C LEU A 185 1.61 -7.45 7.33
N LEU A 186 0.82 -6.75 6.51
CA LEU A 186 0.67 -7.07 5.10
C LEU A 186 1.95 -6.81 4.31
N PHE A 187 2.68 -5.73 4.62
CA PHE A 187 3.97 -5.43 4.00
C PHE A 187 4.99 -6.52 4.32
N LYS A 188 5.11 -6.91 5.58
CA LYS A 188 6.00 -7.98 6.05
C LYS A 188 5.69 -9.32 5.39
N ALA A 189 4.41 -9.69 5.33
CA ALA A 189 3.98 -10.94 4.69
C ALA A 189 4.24 -10.94 3.17
N CYS A 190 3.95 -9.84 2.48
CA CYS A 190 4.03 -9.80 1.02
C CYS A 190 5.46 -9.56 0.52
N VAL A 191 6.14 -8.56 1.09
CA VAL A 191 7.38 -8.00 0.56
C VAL A 191 8.59 -8.59 1.27
N GLU A 192 8.63 -8.57 2.61
CA GLU A 192 9.79 -9.08 3.38
C GLU A 192 9.91 -10.61 3.25
N GLU A 193 8.82 -11.35 3.43
CA GLU A 193 8.81 -12.81 3.27
C GLU A 193 8.74 -13.25 1.79
N GLN A 194 8.62 -12.31 0.85
CA GLN A 194 8.57 -12.57 -0.59
C GLN A 194 7.44 -13.54 -1.01
N ARG A 195 6.29 -13.45 -0.32
CA ARG A 195 5.10 -14.29 -0.56
C ARG A 195 3.96 -13.52 -1.22
N PHE A 196 4.21 -12.30 -1.69
CA PHE A 196 3.21 -11.44 -2.34
C PHE A 196 2.37 -12.21 -3.35
N LEU A 197 3.00 -12.82 -4.36
CA LEU A 197 2.23 -13.52 -5.39
C LEU A 197 1.42 -14.69 -4.83
N SER A 198 2.01 -15.51 -3.96
CA SER A 198 1.31 -16.63 -3.33
C SER A 198 0.07 -16.16 -2.58
N PHE A 199 0.15 -15.06 -1.85
CA PHE A 199 -0.98 -14.51 -1.13
C PHE A 199 -2.00 -13.87 -2.08
N PHE A 200 -1.53 -13.09 -3.06
CA PHE A 200 -2.35 -12.48 -4.10
C PHE A 200 -3.24 -13.54 -4.77
N LEU A 201 -2.68 -14.70 -5.13
CA LEU A 201 -3.43 -15.77 -5.77
C LEU A 201 -4.55 -16.35 -4.87
N THR A 202 -4.33 -16.41 -3.56
CA THR A 202 -5.35 -16.92 -2.61
C THR A 202 -6.56 -16.00 -2.43
N LEU A 203 -6.43 -14.72 -2.77
CA LEU A 203 -7.55 -13.76 -2.65
C LEU A 203 -8.66 -14.03 -3.67
N SER A 204 -8.40 -14.83 -4.70
CA SER A 204 -9.41 -15.28 -5.68
C SER A 204 -10.28 -16.44 -5.19
N SER A 205 -9.85 -17.19 -4.17
CA SER A 205 -10.59 -18.35 -3.69
C SER A 205 -11.80 -17.95 -2.83
N SER A 206 -12.99 -18.33 -3.28
CA SER A 206 -14.23 -18.21 -2.48
C SER A 206 -14.21 -19.16 -1.28
N GLU A 207 -14.88 -18.77 -0.19
CA GLU A 207 -14.98 -19.56 1.06
C GLU A 207 -15.58 -20.96 0.83
N ASP A 208 -16.34 -21.17 -0.23
CA ASP A 208 -17.15 -22.37 -0.47
C ASP A 208 -16.49 -23.45 -1.36
N SER A 209 -15.35 -23.15 -1.99
CA SER A 209 -14.70 -24.10 -2.89
C SER A 209 -13.58 -24.87 -2.18
N ASN A 210 -13.87 -26.08 -1.70
CA ASN A 210 -12.86 -27.06 -1.23
C ASN A 210 -11.87 -27.52 -2.33
N THR A 211 -11.95 -26.94 -3.52
CA THR A 211 -10.99 -27.15 -4.59
C THR A 211 -9.85 -26.15 -4.40
N ASN A 212 -8.69 -26.63 -3.94
CA ASN A 212 -7.41 -25.97 -4.21
C ASN A 212 -7.24 -25.96 -5.73
N LEU A 213 -7.79 -24.93 -6.37
CA LEU A 213 -7.54 -24.68 -7.77
C LEU A 213 -6.09 -24.19 -7.82
N ASP A 214 -5.24 -24.89 -8.56
CA ASP A 214 -3.89 -24.43 -8.86
C ASP A 214 -4.03 -23.25 -9.83
N ILE A 215 -4.36 -22.08 -9.27
CA ILE A 215 -4.62 -20.87 -10.03
C ILE A 215 -3.27 -20.31 -10.43
N SER A 216 -2.96 -20.39 -11.72
CA SER A 216 -1.80 -19.70 -12.27
C SER A 216 -2.03 -18.19 -12.28
N LEU A 217 -0.94 -17.41 -12.36
CA LEU A 217 -1.03 -15.96 -12.56
C LEU A 217 -1.95 -15.59 -13.72
N THR A 218 -1.80 -16.27 -14.86
CA THR A 218 -2.61 -16.04 -16.06
C THR A 218 -4.09 -16.35 -15.87
N ASP A 219 -4.45 -17.23 -14.94
CA ASP A 219 -5.85 -17.55 -14.68
C ASP A 219 -6.59 -16.43 -13.94
N ILE A 220 -5.93 -15.71 -13.02
CA ILE A 220 -6.55 -14.64 -12.23
C ILE A 220 -7.00 -13.46 -13.07
N PHE A 221 -6.32 -13.22 -14.18
CA PHE A 221 -6.66 -12.12 -15.10
C PHE A 221 -7.91 -12.40 -15.94
N LYS A 222 -8.63 -13.49 -15.65
CA LYS A 222 -10.05 -13.58 -15.99
C LYS A 222 -10.82 -12.56 -15.14
N PRO A 223 -11.61 -11.65 -15.74
CA PRO A 223 -12.31 -10.58 -15.02
C PRO A 223 -13.13 -11.03 -13.81
N GLU A 224 -13.57 -12.29 -13.80
CA GLU A 224 -14.38 -12.92 -12.75
C GLU A 224 -13.60 -13.21 -11.45
N LEU A 225 -12.27 -13.27 -11.49
CA LEU A 225 -11.42 -13.64 -10.34
C LEU A 225 -10.75 -12.43 -9.66
N LEU A 226 -10.69 -11.29 -10.35
CA LEU A 226 -10.23 -10.02 -9.78
C LEU A 226 -11.33 -9.41 -8.90
N ASN A 227 -10.97 -9.00 -7.70
CA ASN A 227 -11.90 -8.46 -6.72
C ASN A 227 -11.29 -7.33 -5.90
N THR A 228 -12.11 -6.67 -5.08
CA THR A 228 -11.69 -5.54 -4.24
C THR A 228 -10.62 -5.87 -3.21
N GLN A 229 -10.45 -7.15 -2.81
CA GLN A 229 -9.37 -7.56 -1.90
C GLN A 229 -8.01 -7.42 -2.55
N HIS A 230 -7.89 -7.72 -3.84
CA HIS A 230 -6.65 -7.55 -4.59
C HIS A 230 -6.27 -6.06 -4.68
N ALA A 231 -7.23 -5.21 -5.07
CA ALA A 231 -7.02 -3.76 -5.16
C ALA A 231 -6.63 -3.16 -3.80
N PHE A 232 -7.31 -3.58 -2.72
CA PHE A 232 -7.00 -3.15 -1.36
C PHE A 232 -5.61 -3.58 -0.90
N LEU A 233 -5.18 -4.81 -1.24
CA LEU A 233 -3.83 -5.25 -0.91
C LEU A 233 -2.78 -4.34 -1.57
N LEU A 234 -2.92 -4.04 -2.86
CA LEU A 234 -1.97 -3.16 -3.56
C LEU A 234 -2.06 -1.70 -3.08
N ASP A 235 -3.24 -1.22 -2.70
CA ASP A 235 -3.40 0.10 -2.05
C ASP A 235 -2.54 0.20 -0.79
N ILE A 236 -2.70 -0.77 0.14
CA ILE A 236 -1.93 -0.82 1.38
C ILE A 236 -0.42 -0.90 1.10
N LEU A 237 0.00 -1.77 0.18
CA LEU A 237 1.42 -1.89 -0.18
C LEU A 237 1.93 -0.59 -0.80
N SER A 238 1.21 0.00 -1.75
CA SER A 238 1.55 1.29 -2.36
C SER A 238 1.70 2.38 -1.30
N LYS A 239 0.76 2.47 -0.36
CA LYS A 239 0.80 3.42 0.74
C LYS A 239 2.07 3.25 1.60
N CYS A 240 2.43 2.03 1.95
CA CYS A 240 3.66 1.75 2.70
C CYS A 240 4.91 2.26 1.97
N LEU A 241 5.02 2.00 0.66
CA LEU A 241 6.17 2.44 -0.13
C LEU A 241 6.22 3.96 -0.28
N THR A 242 5.07 4.61 -0.49
CA THR A 242 4.99 6.06 -0.68
C THR A 242 5.28 6.81 0.62
N GLU A 243 4.69 6.40 1.74
CA GLU A 243 4.76 7.15 3.01
C GLU A 243 6.04 6.86 3.81
N ARG A 244 6.64 5.66 3.66
CA ARG A 244 7.78 5.22 4.48
C ARG A 244 8.99 4.70 3.68
N PRO A 245 9.46 5.40 2.64
CA PRO A 245 10.50 4.90 1.71
C PRO A 245 11.87 4.61 2.34
N LYS A 246 12.12 5.06 3.58
CA LYS A 246 13.37 4.82 4.31
C LYS A 246 13.30 3.63 5.27
N GLU A 247 12.10 3.15 5.57
CA GLU A 247 11.84 2.07 6.54
C GLU A 247 11.55 0.74 5.84
N VAL A 248 11.21 0.79 4.55
CA VAL A 248 10.86 -0.37 3.75
C VAL A 248 11.93 -0.73 2.73
N THR A 249 12.07 -2.03 2.45
CA THR A 249 12.95 -2.55 1.39
C THR A 249 12.17 -3.50 0.50
N VAL A 250 12.42 -3.43 -0.81
CA VAL A 250 11.77 -4.27 -1.82
C VAL A 250 12.79 -5.20 -2.47
N SER A 251 12.39 -6.45 -2.71
CA SER A 251 13.18 -7.42 -3.46
C SER A 251 12.95 -7.29 -4.98
N GLY A 252 13.92 -7.74 -5.78
CA GLY A 252 13.77 -7.82 -7.24
C GLY A 252 12.59 -8.69 -7.65
N LYS A 253 12.37 -9.81 -6.93
CA LYS A 253 11.22 -10.69 -7.15
C LYS A 253 9.89 -9.92 -7.05
N PHE A 254 9.68 -9.17 -5.97
CA PHE A 254 8.45 -8.40 -5.80
C PHE A 254 8.28 -7.33 -6.90
N ALA A 255 9.35 -6.61 -7.25
CA ALA A 255 9.30 -5.60 -8.31
C ALA A 255 8.90 -6.20 -9.67
N LEU A 256 9.42 -7.38 -9.99
CA LEU A 256 9.07 -8.10 -11.21
C LEU A 256 7.63 -8.62 -11.19
N GLU A 257 7.16 -9.16 -10.06
CA GLU A 257 5.77 -9.58 -9.88
C GLU A 257 4.79 -8.41 -10.11
N ILE A 258 5.10 -7.22 -9.58
CA ILE A 258 4.28 -6.01 -9.81
C ILE A 258 4.29 -5.58 -11.28
N LEU A 259 5.45 -5.64 -11.96
CA LEU A 259 5.54 -5.36 -13.40
C LEU A 259 4.73 -6.35 -14.24
N GLU A 260 4.74 -7.63 -13.87
CA GLU A 260 3.96 -8.66 -14.53
C GLU A 260 2.46 -8.38 -14.38
N ILE A 261 2.00 -8.09 -13.15
CA ILE A 261 0.61 -7.72 -12.85
C ILE A 261 0.21 -6.49 -13.67
N LEU A 262 1.04 -5.44 -13.71
CA LEU A 262 0.79 -4.23 -14.49
C LEU A 262 0.53 -4.56 -15.98
N LYS A 263 1.41 -5.37 -16.59
CA LYS A 263 1.32 -5.77 -18.00
C LYS A 263 0.09 -6.63 -18.27
N MET A 264 -0.26 -7.53 -17.36
CA MET A 264 -1.42 -8.41 -17.52
C MET A 264 -2.74 -7.63 -17.41
N ILE A 265 -2.88 -6.78 -16.39
CA ILE A 265 -4.08 -5.99 -16.14
C ILE A 265 -4.36 -4.99 -17.26
N TYR A 266 -3.30 -4.49 -17.91
CA TYR A 266 -3.45 -3.62 -19.07
C TYR A 266 -4.37 -4.18 -20.16
N ASN A 267 -4.37 -5.51 -20.35
CA ASN A 267 -5.21 -6.16 -21.37
C ASN A 267 -6.69 -6.26 -20.98
N ILE A 268 -7.03 -5.92 -19.74
CA ILE A 268 -8.38 -6.03 -19.17
C ILE A 268 -9.00 -4.65 -18.94
N VAL A 269 -8.19 -3.65 -18.63
CA VAL A 269 -8.65 -2.29 -18.36
C VAL A 269 -9.31 -1.69 -19.61
N ASP A 270 -10.48 -1.12 -19.43
CA ASP A 270 -11.16 -0.35 -20.46
C ASP A 270 -10.48 1.02 -20.63
N PHE A 271 -10.00 1.28 -21.84
CA PHE A 271 -9.38 2.55 -22.24
C PHE A 271 -10.27 3.36 -23.20
N THR A 272 -11.55 3.00 -23.31
CA THR A 272 -12.55 3.71 -24.11
C THR A 272 -13.38 4.69 -23.28
N THR A 273 -13.47 4.45 -21.96
CA THR A 273 -14.18 5.33 -21.03
C THR A 273 -13.29 5.72 -19.85
N GLN A 274 -13.29 7.02 -19.49
CA GLN A 274 -12.56 7.53 -18.33
C GLN A 274 -13.47 7.54 -17.10
N VAL A 275 -12.97 7.03 -15.97
CA VAL A 275 -13.61 7.24 -14.67
C VAL A 275 -13.28 8.65 -14.14
N ASN A 276 -14.29 9.35 -13.62
CA ASN A 276 -14.20 10.73 -13.15
C ASN A 276 -13.51 10.90 -11.78
N THR A 277 -12.80 9.89 -11.29
CA THR A 277 -12.08 9.94 -10.00
C THR A 277 -10.62 9.53 -10.18
N ALA A 278 -9.77 9.97 -9.27
CA ALA A 278 -8.47 9.34 -9.08
C ALA A 278 -8.66 7.95 -8.44
N ILE A 279 -7.61 7.13 -8.44
CA ILE A 279 -7.62 5.89 -7.66
C ILE A 279 -7.72 6.21 -6.15
N PRO A 280 -8.49 5.43 -5.37
CA PRO A 280 -9.32 4.30 -5.80
C PRO A 280 -10.61 4.73 -6.53
N THR A 281 -10.91 4.03 -7.62
CA THR A 281 -12.05 4.25 -8.53
C THR A 281 -13.24 3.33 -8.23
N GLY A 282 -13.01 2.25 -7.47
CA GLY A 282 -14.00 1.21 -7.21
C GLY A 282 -14.05 0.11 -8.28
N SER A 283 -13.28 0.24 -9.36
CA SER A 283 -13.04 -0.84 -10.32
C SER A 283 -11.76 -1.59 -9.95
N PRO A 284 -11.81 -2.87 -9.53
CA PRO A 284 -10.63 -3.61 -9.12
C PRO A 284 -9.52 -3.63 -10.17
N ALA A 285 -9.87 -3.77 -11.45
CA ALA A 285 -8.89 -3.78 -12.54
C ALA A 285 -8.18 -2.42 -12.69
N ILE A 286 -8.94 -1.31 -12.66
CA ILE A 286 -8.37 0.04 -12.78
C ILE A 286 -7.49 0.36 -11.57
N ASP A 287 -7.96 0.02 -10.37
CA ASP A 287 -7.27 0.32 -9.12
C ASP A 287 -5.97 -0.48 -9.01
N LEU A 288 -6.00 -1.78 -9.32
CA LEU A 288 -4.79 -2.59 -9.38
C LEU A 288 -3.79 -2.07 -10.41
N PHE A 289 -4.26 -1.66 -11.59
CA PHE A 289 -3.40 -1.07 -12.61
C PHE A 289 -2.72 0.21 -12.11
N GLY A 290 -3.50 1.09 -11.50
CA GLY A 290 -3.01 2.35 -10.93
C GLY A 290 -2.02 2.13 -9.79
N TYR A 291 -2.37 1.33 -8.79
CA TYR A 291 -1.46 1.04 -7.67
C TYR A 291 -0.19 0.31 -8.11
N SER A 292 -0.26 -0.57 -9.12
CA SER A 292 0.95 -1.19 -9.70
C SER A 292 1.89 -0.13 -10.30
N LEU A 293 1.35 0.87 -11.01
CA LEU A 293 2.15 2.00 -11.50
C LEU A 293 2.76 2.84 -10.37
N LEU A 294 1.99 3.12 -9.31
CA LEU A 294 2.48 3.90 -8.17
C LEU A 294 3.61 3.18 -7.43
N ILE A 295 3.47 1.87 -7.21
CA ILE A 295 4.53 1.03 -6.61
C ILE A 295 5.80 1.08 -7.47
N LEU A 296 5.68 0.89 -8.79
CA LEU A 296 6.82 0.94 -9.70
C LEU A 296 7.45 2.34 -9.78
N ARG A 297 6.63 3.40 -9.76
CA ARG A 297 7.10 4.79 -9.68
C ARG A 297 7.98 4.99 -8.45
N ASP A 298 7.52 4.52 -7.30
CA ASP A 298 8.23 4.70 -6.02
C ASP A 298 9.52 3.89 -5.97
N ILE A 299 9.51 2.64 -6.45
CA ILE A 299 10.72 1.82 -6.62
C ILE A 299 11.74 2.55 -7.51
N CYS A 300 11.29 3.18 -8.61
CA CYS A 300 12.16 3.93 -9.51
C CYS A 300 12.69 5.25 -8.92
N ALA A 301 12.03 5.80 -7.88
CA ALA A 301 12.38 7.06 -7.24
C ALA A 301 13.44 6.93 -6.15
N TRP A 302 13.63 5.75 -5.59
CA TRP A 302 14.46 5.56 -4.41
C TRP A 302 15.94 5.83 -4.68
N GLU A 303 16.44 6.96 -4.17
CA GLU A 303 17.85 7.34 -4.21
C GLU A 303 18.72 6.52 -3.21
N ASP A 304 20.02 6.51 -3.46
CA ASP A 304 21.01 5.77 -2.68
C ASP A 304 21.18 6.33 -1.27
N ALA A 305 21.16 5.43 -0.28
CA ALA A 305 21.64 5.70 1.07
C ALA A 305 23.01 5.05 1.32
N SER A 306 23.86 4.88 0.30
CA SER A 306 25.32 4.69 0.40
C SER A 306 25.91 4.43 -1.00
N PRO A 307 27.19 4.75 -1.23
CA PRO A 307 27.88 4.53 -2.51
C PRO A 307 28.28 3.05 -2.75
N THR A 308 27.54 2.08 -2.24
CA THR A 308 27.66 0.70 -2.72
C THR A 308 26.64 0.50 -3.84
N GLU A 309 27.05 0.91 -5.03
CA GLU A 309 26.29 1.07 -6.30
C GLU A 309 25.53 -0.18 -6.81
N THR A 310 25.48 -1.30 -6.09
CA THR A 310 25.16 -2.60 -6.72
C THR A 310 23.71 -3.06 -6.62
N ASP A 311 22.92 -2.64 -5.61
CA ASP A 311 21.63 -3.31 -5.33
C ASP A 311 20.34 -2.54 -5.73
N LYS A 312 20.34 -1.19 -5.80
CA LYS A 312 19.13 -0.44 -6.22
C LYS A 312 19.10 -0.13 -7.71
N ASP A 313 20.24 0.28 -8.25
CA ASP A 313 20.39 0.33 -9.70
C ASP A 313 20.20 -1.06 -10.31
N SER A 314 20.49 -2.15 -9.58
CA SER A 314 20.10 -3.48 -10.05
C SER A 314 18.58 -3.69 -10.08
N LEU A 315 17.78 -3.16 -9.14
CA LEU A 315 16.30 -3.22 -9.24
C LEU A 315 15.76 -2.45 -10.44
N VAL A 316 16.21 -1.21 -10.65
CA VAL A 316 15.77 -0.41 -11.80
C VAL A 316 16.26 -1.04 -13.10
N ASN A 317 17.49 -1.55 -13.14
CA ASN A 317 18.02 -2.28 -14.30
C ASN A 317 17.23 -3.57 -14.58
N LEU A 318 16.86 -4.34 -13.55
CA LEU A 318 15.99 -5.51 -13.70
C LEU A 318 14.65 -5.13 -14.35
N LEU A 319 14.01 -4.05 -13.86
CA LEU A 319 12.76 -3.55 -14.45
C LEU A 319 12.94 -3.05 -15.89
N LEU A 320 14.07 -2.40 -16.19
CA LEU A 320 14.40 -1.92 -17.53
C LEU A 320 14.65 -3.08 -18.50
N ASP A 321 15.36 -4.12 -18.07
CA ASP A 321 15.65 -5.32 -18.87
C ASP A 321 14.36 -6.12 -19.11
N GLU A 322 13.43 -6.10 -18.15
CA GLU A 322 12.07 -6.61 -18.31
C GLU A 322 11.14 -5.64 -19.05
N GLY A 323 11.65 -4.55 -19.64
CA GLY A 323 10.91 -3.72 -20.58
C GLY A 323 9.93 -2.71 -19.97
N LEU A 324 10.11 -2.31 -18.70
CA LEU A 324 9.27 -1.28 -18.06
C LEU A 324 9.23 0.02 -18.87
N LEU A 325 10.38 0.51 -19.36
CA LEU A 325 10.45 1.75 -20.15
C LEU A 325 9.62 1.66 -21.44
N ASP A 326 9.77 0.56 -22.19
CA ASP A 326 9.03 0.33 -23.43
C ASP A 326 7.53 0.26 -23.17
N PHE A 327 7.15 -0.39 -22.07
CA PHE A 327 5.76 -0.47 -21.64
C PHE A 327 5.19 0.93 -21.38
N VAL A 328 5.77 1.73 -20.49
CA VAL A 328 5.21 3.05 -20.11
C VAL A 328 5.23 4.07 -21.25
N LEU A 329 6.26 4.05 -22.11
CA LEU A 329 6.32 4.93 -23.29
C LEU A 329 5.22 4.61 -24.29
N SER A 330 5.06 3.33 -24.63
CA SER A 330 4.01 2.92 -25.58
C SER A 330 2.61 3.19 -25.02
N ARG A 331 2.40 3.03 -23.70
CA ARG A 331 1.13 3.39 -23.07
C ARG A 331 0.85 4.89 -23.17
N LEU A 332 1.88 5.73 -23.00
CA LEU A 332 1.74 7.19 -23.14
C LEU A 332 1.45 7.61 -24.59
N GLU A 333 2.08 6.94 -25.56
CA GLU A 333 1.87 7.18 -27.00
C GLU A 333 0.46 6.79 -27.49
N GLU A 334 -0.10 5.71 -26.94
CA GLU A 334 -1.45 5.25 -27.28
C GLU A 334 -2.57 6.19 -26.78
N LEU A 335 -2.26 7.06 -25.82
CA LEU A 335 -3.23 8.03 -25.30
C LEU A 335 -3.49 9.17 -26.28
N GLU A 336 -4.69 9.74 -26.21
CA GLU A 336 -4.94 11.04 -26.83
C GLU A 336 -3.94 12.11 -26.33
N PRO A 337 -3.63 13.17 -27.10
CA PRO A 337 -2.81 14.28 -26.57
C PRO A 337 -3.50 14.96 -25.38
N PRO A 338 -2.76 15.64 -24.49
CA PRO A 338 -3.34 16.45 -23.42
C PRO A 338 -4.36 17.47 -23.97
N ALA A 339 -5.38 17.81 -23.17
CA ALA A 339 -6.53 18.56 -23.68
C ALA A 339 -6.16 19.90 -24.35
N ILE A 340 -5.18 20.62 -23.81
CA ILE A 340 -4.68 21.88 -24.38
C ILE A 340 -4.01 21.64 -25.74
N VAL A 341 -3.20 20.59 -25.85
CA VAL A 341 -2.50 20.22 -27.10
C VAL A 341 -3.49 19.77 -28.17
N ARG A 342 -4.53 19.02 -27.78
CA ARG A 342 -5.61 18.59 -28.70
C ARG A 342 -6.34 19.79 -29.30
N LYS A 343 -6.73 20.77 -28.46
CA LYS A 343 -7.41 21.99 -28.92
C LYS A 343 -6.58 22.80 -29.92
N SER A 344 -5.26 22.81 -29.80
CA SER A 344 -4.38 23.48 -30.77
C SER A 344 -4.19 22.72 -32.09
N MET A 345 -4.30 21.39 -32.08
CA MET A 345 -4.17 20.58 -33.31
C MET A 345 -5.43 20.67 -34.19
N VAL A 346 -6.62 20.74 -33.59
CA VAL A 346 -7.91 20.84 -34.31
C VAL A 346 -8.06 22.16 -35.07
N THR A 347 -7.35 23.22 -34.68
CA THR A 347 -7.37 24.51 -35.37
C THR A 347 -6.55 24.54 -36.66
N GLU A 348 -5.68 23.56 -36.93
CA GLU A 348 -4.73 23.62 -38.06
C GLU A 348 -5.06 22.71 -39.26
N ASP A 349 -5.92 21.69 -39.14
CA ASP A 349 -6.11 20.72 -40.22
C ASP A 349 -7.57 20.25 -40.40
N ASN A 350 -8.17 20.60 -41.55
CA ASN A 350 -9.50 20.14 -42.00
C ASN A 350 -9.40 18.90 -42.91
N SER A 351 -8.24 18.23 -42.95
CA SER A 351 -8.05 16.99 -43.69
C SER A 351 -8.25 15.79 -42.77
N SER A 352 -9.17 14.90 -43.14
CA SER A 352 -9.54 13.72 -42.33
C SER A 352 -8.33 12.81 -42.13
N PRO A 353 -7.85 12.59 -40.90
CA PRO A 353 -6.92 11.50 -40.65
C PRO A 353 -7.72 10.22 -40.54
N VAL A 354 -7.14 9.10 -40.97
CA VAL A 354 -7.52 7.80 -40.45
C VAL A 354 -7.30 7.88 -38.94
N GLU A 355 -8.37 8.12 -38.18
CA GLU A 355 -8.32 8.20 -36.73
C GLU A 355 -7.93 6.82 -36.20
N LEU A 356 -6.66 6.64 -35.87
CA LEU A 356 -6.27 5.59 -34.95
C LEU A 356 -7.08 5.85 -33.68
N GLU A 357 -7.93 4.91 -33.26
CA GLU A 357 -8.74 5.03 -32.03
C GLU A 357 -7.80 5.29 -30.85
N LYS A 358 -7.58 6.56 -30.50
CA LYS A 358 -6.70 6.94 -29.39
C LYS A 358 -7.39 6.61 -28.08
N ARG A 359 -6.63 6.04 -27.16
CA ARG A 359 -7.10 5.64 -25.83
C ARG A 359 -7.33 6.86 -24.94
N VAL A 360 -8.37 6.80 -24.10
CA VAL A 360 -8.56 7.77 -23.02
C VAL A 360 -7.87 7.29 -21.74
N CYS A 361 -7.69 8.19 -20.77
CA CYS A 361 -7.17 7.82 -19.46
C CYS A 361 -8.21 6.97 -18.70
N PRO A 362 -7.87 5.82 -18.12
CA PRO A 362 -8.84 5.01 -17.37
C PRO A 362 -9.27 5.66 -16.05
N TYR A 363 -8.45 6.54 -15.47
CA TYR A 363 -8.73 7.29 -14.24
C TYR A 363 -8.08 8.67 -14.27
N LYS A 364 -8.55 9.61 -13.43
CA LYS A 364 -7.94 10.94 -13.28
C LYS A 364 -6.53 10.83 -12.69
N GLY A 365 -5.53 11.37 -13.38
CA GLY A 365 -4.13 11.33 -12.98
C GLY A 365 -3.28 10.28 -13.69
N TYR A 366 -3.89 9.35 -14.44
CA TYR A 366 -3.16 8.26 -15.11
C TYR A 366 -1.99 8.73 -15.97
N ARG A 367 -2.19 9.76 -16.80
CA ARG A 367 -1.13 10.29 -17.66
C ARG A 367 0.02 10.84 -16.84
N ARG A 368 -0.29 11.55 -15.75
CA ARG A 368 0.70 12.08 -14.82
C ARG A 368 1.47 10.94 -14.14
N ASP A 369 0.80 9.85 -13.81
CA ASP A 369 1.44 8.67 -13.21
C ASP A 369 2.40 7.99 -14.19
N LEU A 370 2.04 7.82 -15.48
CA LEU A 370 2.96 7.33 -16.51
C LEU A 370 4.20 8.22 -16.66
N VAL A 371 4.00 9.54 -16.76
CA VAL A 371 5.09 10.51 -16.91
C VAL A 371 6.00 10.51 -15.69
N SER A 372 5.44 10.30 -14.48
CA SER A 372 6.24 10.21 -13.26
C SER A 372 7.18 9.01 -13.23
N VAL A 373 6.73 7.84 -13.70
CA VAL A 373 7.59 6.66 -13.85
C VAL A 373 8.72 6.94 -14.85
N ILE A 374 8.39 7.52 -16.01
CA ILE A 374 9.39 7.86 -17.04
C ILE A 374 10.41 8.86 -16.50
N GLY A 375 9.95 9.90 -15.79
CA GLY A 375 10.82 10.91 -15.18
C GLY A 375 11.81 10.31 -14.20
N ASN A 376 11.37 9.38 -13.35
CA ASN A 376 12.24 8.67 -12.40
C ASN A 376 13.24 7.74 -13.11
N LEU A 377 12.81 7.02 -14.15
CA LEU A 377 13.70 6.16 -14.95
C LEU A 377 14.81 6.95 -15.66
N LEU A 378 14.54 8.18 -16.08
CA LEU A 378 15.49 9.04 -16.77
C LEU A 378 16.58 9.62 -15.84
N HIS A 379 16.29 9.75 -14.54
CA HIS A 379 17.17 10.46 -13.62
C HIS A 379 18.55 9.79 -13.57
N ARG A 380 19.59 10.54 -13.98
CA ARG A 380 21.01 10.12 -13.99
C ARG A 380 21.31 8.81 -14.75
N ARG A 381 20.46 8.40 -15.71
CA ARG A 381 20.63 7.15 -16.46
C ARG A 381 20.76 7.37 -17.97
N LYS A 382 21.98 7.61 -18.44
CA LYS A 382 22.28 7.90 -19.86
C LYS A 382 21.72 6.86 -20.84
N ARG A 383 21.83 5.56 -20.53
CA ARG A 383 21.25 4.47 -21.36
C ARG A 383 19.73 4.65 -21.58
N VAL A 384 19.00 5.08 -20.56
CA VAL A 384 17.55 5.30 -20.65
C VAL A 384 17.25 6.58 -21.44
N GLN A 385 18.00 7.65 -21.18
CA GLN A 385 17.89 8.91 -21.92
C GLN A 385 18.12 8.72 -23.42
N ASP A 386 19.17 7.97 -23.80
CA ASP A 386 19.50 7.65 -25.20
C ASP A 386 18.39 6.82 -25.84
N LYS A 387 17.87 5.80 -25.14
CA LYS A 387 16.77 4.95 -25.63
C LYS A 387 15.46 5.73 -25.89
N VAL A 388 15.16 6.76 -25.08
CA VAL A 388 14.02 7.66 -25.33
C VAL A 388 14.22 8.46 -26.62
N ARG A 389 15.43 8.98 -26.86
CA ARG A 389 15.78 9.68 -28.10
C ARG A 389 15.71 8.77 -29.32
N GLU A 390 16.29 7.58 -29.26
CA GLU A 390 16.26 6.59 -30.35
C GLU A 390 14.84 6.19 -30.75
N LYS A 391 13.90 6.23 -29.80
CA LYS A 391 12.47 6.00 -30.03
C LYS A 391 11.70 7.23 -30.52
N GLN A 392 12.38 8.35 -30.77
CA GLN A 392 11.77 9.62 -31.18
C GLN A 392 10.72 10.12 -30.16
N ALA A 393 10.88 9.76 -28.88
CA ALA A 393 9.92 10.06 -27.83
C ALA A 393 10.20 11.39 -27.09
N ILE A 394 11.21 12.16 -27.51
CA ILE A 394 11.49 13.49 -26.94
C ILE A 394 10.27 14.41 -27.10
N LEU A 395 9.69 14.47 -28.31
CA LEU A 395 8.48 15.27 -28.58
C LEU A 395 7.28 14.78 -27.77
N LEU A 396 7.14 13.47 -27.59
CA LEU A 396 6.08 12.88 -26.78
C LEU A 396 6.15 13.39 -25.33
N LEU A 397 7.35 13.50 -24.74
CA LEU A 397 7.52 14.01 -23.37
C LEU A 397 7.29 15.53 -23.28
N LEU A 398 7.72 16.30 -24.27
CA LEU A 398 7.47 17.74 -24.31
C LEU A 398 5.97 18.08 -24.31
N GLN A 399 5.15 17.27 -25.00
CA GLN A 399 3.69 17.44 -25.00
C GLN A 399 3.08 17.35 -23.60
N GLN A 400 3.77 16.72 -22.63
CA GLN A 400 3.28 16.55 -21.26
C GLN A 400 3.63 17.74 -20.36
N CYS A 401 4.33 18.78 -20.87
CA CYS A 401 4.71 19.97 -20.10
C CYS A 401 3.59 21.02 -20.04
N VAL A 402 2.33 20.59 -19.92
CA VAL A 402 1.14 21.44 -19.95
C VAL A 402 0.26 21.22 -18.72
N VAL A 403 -0.51 22.24 -18.36
CA VAL A 403 -1.54 22.10 -17.33
C VAL A 403 -2.69 21.25 -17.88
N ASP A 404 -3.14 20.28 -17.09
CA ASP A 404 -4.20 19.36 -17.46
C ASP A 404 -5.06 19.09 -16.22
N GLU A 405 -6.34 19.48 -16.25
CA GLU A 405 -7.25 19.37 -15.11
C GLU A 405 -7.54 17.92 -14.71
N GLU A 406 -7.53 17.01 -15.70
CA GLU A 406 -7.73 15.59 -15.48
C GLU A 406 -6.47 14.91 -14.96
N ASN A 407 -5.33 15.59 -15.05
CA ASN A 407 -4.02 15.09 -14.61
C ASN A 407 -3.29 16.14 -13.75
N PRO A 408 -3.72 16.37 -12.50
CA PRO A 408 -3.05 17.31 -11.61
C PRO A 408 -1.56 17.00 -11.46
N TYR A 409 -0.73 18.04 -11.54
CA TYR A 409 0.73 17.98 -11.54
C TYR A 409 1.40 17.40 -12.81
N LEU A 410 0.65 17.20 -13.90
CA LEU A 410 1.22 16.71 -15.16
C LEU A 410 2.37 17.61 -15.66
N ARG A 411 2.18 18.94 -15.62
CA ARG A 411 3.18 19.91 -16.06
C ARG A 411 4.49 19.75 -15.28
N GLU A 412 4.41 19.65 -13.97
CA GLU A 412 5.56 19.54 -13.06
C GLU A 412 6.34 18.25 -13.34
N TRP A 413 5.62 17.12 -13.47
CA TRP A 413 6.22 15.84 -13.83
C TRP A 413 6.80 15.83 -15.25
N GLY A 414 6.13 16.48 -16.21
CA GLY A 414 6.63 16.66 -17.57
C GLY A 414 7.93 17.45 -17.60
N LEU A 415 7.99 18.58 -16.90
CA LEU A 415 9.20 19.40 -16.77
C LEU A 415 10.33 18.64 -16.07
N LEU A 416 10.03 17.86 -15.03
CA LEU A 416 11.01 17.02 -14.35
C LEU A 416 11.54 15.93 -15.29
N ALA A 417 10.66 15.26 -16.04
CA ALA A 417 11.06 14.24 -17.00
C ALA A 417 11.96 14.83 -18.11
N VAL A 418 11.62 15.99 -18.66
CA VAL A 418 12.45 16.69 -19.66
C VAL A 418 13.78 17.14 -19.06
N ARG A 419 13.81 17.66 -17.83
CA ARG A 419 15.06 17.97 -17.14
C ARG A 419 15.94 16.72 -17.03
N ASN A 420 15.39 15.61 -16.54
CA ASN A 420 16.11 14.36 -16.36
C ASN A 420 16.54 13.74 -17.71
N LEU A 421 15.79 13.96 -18.79
CA LEU A 421 16.14 13.53 -20.15
C LEU A 421 17.40 14.23 -20.69
N LEU A 422 17.59 15.49 -20.33
CA LEU A 422 18.65 16.36 -20.85
C LEU A 422 19.87 16.44 -19.92
N GLU A 423 19.71 16.10 -18.65
CA GLU A 423 20.75 16.18 -17.64
C GLU A 423 21.95 15.30 -18.03
N GLY A 424 23.08 15.94 -18.33
CA GLY A 424 24.32 15.26 -18.73
C GLY A 424 24.30 14.61 -20.11
N ASN A 425 23.32 14.90 -20.97
CA ASN A 425 23.18 14.29 -22.29
C ASN A 425 23.18 15.32 -23.43
N GLU A 426 24.36 15.54 -24.02
CA GLU A 426 24.55 16.52 -25.10
C GLU A 426 23.81 16.14 -26.39
N ASP A 427 23.68 14.85 -26.70
CA ASP A 427 22.98 14.38 -27.91
C ASP A 427 21.49 14.72 -27.84
N ASN A 428 20.88 14.50 -26.67
CA ASN A 428 19.47 14.87 -26.42
C ASN A 428 19.27 16.40 -26.43
N GLN A 429 20.22 17.16 -25.87
CA GLN A 429 20.18 18.62 -25.90
C GLN A 429 20.27 19.17 -27.32
N LYS A 430 21.12 18.57 -28.16
CA LYS A 430 21.26 18.95 -29.55
C LYS A 430 19.98 18.70 -30.35
N GLU A 431 19.39 17.51 -30.22
CA GLU A 431 18.13 17.18 -30.89
C GLU A 431 17.00 18.14 -30.47
N LEU A 432 16.94 18.49 -29.18
CA LEU A 432 15.97 19.47 -28.69
C LEU A 432 16.23 20.88 -29.23
N ALA A 433 17.49 21.29 -29.37
CA ALA A 433 17.87 22.61 -29.89
C ALA A 433 17.56 22.77 -31.39
N GLU A 434 17.45 21.67 -32.13
CA GLU A 434 17.05 21.65 -33.54
C GLU A 434 15.53 21.82 -33.74
N LEU A 435 14.73 21.80 -32.66
CA LEU A 435 13.30 22.04 -32.75
C LEU A 435 12.97 23.52 -33.03
N GLU A 436 12.15 23.76 -34.04
CA GLU A 436 11.66 25.09 -34.36
C GLU A 436 10.47 25.49 -33.48
N LEU A 437 10.54 26.71 -32.94
CA LEU A 437 9.45 27.33 -32.19
C LEU A 437 8.30 27.69 -33.14
N LYS A 438 7.17 27.00 -33.00
CA LYS A 438 5.90 27.40 -33.62
C LYS A 438 5.22 28.54 -32.84
N GLU A 439 4.17 29.13 -33.42
CA GLU A 439 3.40 30.20 -32.78
C GLU A 439 2.92 29.80 -31.37
N PRO A 440 3.07 30.69 -30.37
CA PRO A 440 2.64 30.42 -29.01
C PRO A 440 1.12 30.27 -28.90
N ILE A 441 0.67 29.18 -28.28
CA ILE A 441 -0.75 28.94 -28.01
C ILE A 441 -1.19 29.89 -26.89
N THR A 442 -2.26 30.65 -27.13
CA THR A 442 -2.88 31.49 -26.11
C THR A 442 -4.00 30.70 -25.41
N PRO A 443 -3.87 30.39 -24.10
CA PRO A 443 -4.92 29.69 -23.36
C PRO A 443 -6.26 30.43 -23.40
N PRO A 444 -7.42 29.73 -23.38
CA PRO A 444 -8.74 30.35 -23.43
C PRO A 444 -8.99 31.40 -22.33
N GLU A 445 -8.42 31.18 -21.15
CA GLU A 445 -8.52 32.11 -20.01
C GLU A 445 -7.81 33.43 -20.31
N ILE A 446 -6.69 33.37 -21.04
CA ILE A 446 -5.89 34.54 -21.43
C ILE A 446 -6.57 35.27 -22.59
N SER A 447 -7.07 34.53 -23.59
CA SER A 447 -7.87 35.07 -24.69
C SER A 447 -9.15 35.75 -24.19
N GLY A 448 -9.83 35.17 -23.20
CA GLY A 448 -11.04 35.73 -22.57
C GLY A 448 -10.79 37.04 -21.80
N LEU A 449 -9.54 37.33 -21.44
CA LEU A 449 -9.11 38.60 -20.86
C LEU A 449 -8.68 39.63 -21.91
N GLY A 450 -8.81 39.33 -23.21
CA GLY A 450 -8.37 40.20 -24.30
C GLY A 450 -6.85 40.24 -24.45
N LEU A 451 -6.15 39.17 -24.06
CA LEU A 451 -4.68 39.06 -24.13
C LEU A 451 -4.25 37.93 -25.07
N LYS A 452 -3.12 38.11 -25.78
CA LYS A 452 -2.44 37.08 -26.58
C LYS A 452 -1.05 36.83 -26.00
N VAL A 453 -0.57 35.59 -26.09
CA VAL A 453 0.84 35.28 -25.84
C VAL A 453 1.61 35.48 -27.14
N GLU A 454 2.69 36.26 -27.11
CA GLU A 454 3.67 36.40 -28.19
C GLU A 454 5.06 35.98 -27.71
N VAL A 455 5.94 35.57 -28.62
CA VAL A 455 7.35 35.34 -28.29
C VAL A 455 8.10 36.63 -28.58
N ASP A 456 8.73 37.20 -27.57
CA ASP A 456 9.59 38.36 -27.72
C ASP A 456 10.83 37.95 -28.54
N GLU A 457 11.03 38.55 -29.71
CA GLU A 457 12.10 38.17 -30.64
C GLU A 457 13.51 38.38 -30.07
N ALA A 458 13.69 39.33 -29.15
CA ALA A 458 14.98 39.66 -28.56
C ALA A 458 15.35 38.72 -27.41
N THR A 459 14.35 38.32 -26.61
CA THR A 459 14.57 37.50 -25.40
C THR A 459 14.20 36.04 -25.58
N ARG A 460 13.50 35.69 -26.68
CA ARG A 460 12.88 34.39 -26.94
C ARG A 460 11.94 33.92 -25.82
N ARG A 461 11.44 34.84 -24.98
CA ARG A 461 10.53 34.55 -23.87
C ARG A 461 9.09 34.87 -24.26
N ALA A 462 8.15 34.13 -23.69
CA ALA A 462 6.72 34.42 -23.82
C ALA A 462 6.37 35.75 -23.14
N LYS A 463 5.60 36.59 -23.82
CA LYS A 463 5.11 37.90 -23.38
C LYS A 463 3.61 37.97 -23.61
N LEU A 464 2.87 38.52 -22.64
CA LEU A 464 1.46 38.82 -22.82
C LEU A 464 1.29 40.19 -23.48
N VAL A 465 0.51 40.25 -24.56
CA VAL A 465 0.16 41.47 -25.28
C VAL A 465 -1.35 41.64 -25.33
N ASN A 466 -1.85 42.87 -25.36
CA ASN A 466 -3.27 43.13 -25.54
C ASN A 466 -3.71 42.77 -26.97
N ILE A 467 -4.87 42.15 -27.09
CA ILE A 467 -5.61 42.00 -28.34
C ILE A 467 -6.31 43.34 -28.59
N SER A 468 -5.56 44.38 -28.97
CA SER A 468 -6.11 45.65 -29.46
C SER A 468 -5.05 46.35 -30.32
N GLY A 469 -5.34 46.81 -31.53
CA GLY A 469 -6.65 47.09 -32.14
C GLY A 469 -7.18 46.08 -33.14
#